data_AF-D9PGY9-F1
#
_entry.id   AF-D9PGY9-F1
#
_cell.length_a   1.000
_cell.length_b   1.000
_cell.length_c   1.000
_cell.angle_alpha   90.00
_cell.angle_beta   90.00
_cell.angle_gamma   90.00
#
_symmetry.space_group_name_H-M   'P 1'
#
loop_
_entity.id
_entity.type
_entity.pdbx_description
1 polymer ?
#
loop_
_entity_poly.entity_id
_entity_poly.type
_entity_poly.pdbx_seq_one_letter_code
_entity_poly.pdbx_strand_id
1 'polypeptide(L)'
;GESYIAGHRNLCYAELLAVIAEVLGVPPPRRRLPRAVVLLAGLGGSAFGRLTGRTPALSYPMARISCDGHYYSPAKAVRELGLPQTPVHQAIEDALQWFRANGYLSPRAERG
;
A
#
# COMPACT_ATOMS: atom_id res chain seq x y z
N GLY A 1 -26.75 -4.04 -15.27
CA GLY A 1 -25.99 -3.05 -14.49
C GLY A 1 -24.54 -3.14 -14.91
N GLU A 2 -23.85 -2.01 -15.04
CA GLU A 2 -22.45 -1.96 -15.47
C GLU A 2 -21.49 -1.96 -14.28
N SER A 3 -20.33 -2.61 -14.42
CA SER A 3 -19.24 -2.57 -13.42
C SER A 3 -18.04 -1.76 -13.93
N TYR A 4 -17.42 -0.99 -13.02
CA TYR A 4 -16.29 -0.11 -13.30
C TYR A 4 -15.20 -0.30 -12.24
N ILE A 5 -13.94 -0.20 -12.65
CA ILE A 5 -12.77 -0.28 -11.76
C ILE A 5 -12.29 1.14 -11.49
N ALA A 6 -12.29 1.54 -10.22
CA ALA A 6 -11.73 2.82 -9.75
C ALA A 6 -10.19 2.74 -9.68
N GLY A 7 -9.57 2.44 -10.81
CA GLY A 7 -8.13 2.28 -10.95
C GLY A 7 -7.45 3.54 -11.45
N HIS A 8 -6.14 3.62 -11.20
CA HIS A 8 -5.25 4.65 -11.72
C HIS A 8 -4.02 3.96 -12.33
N ARG A 9 -2.82 4.39 -11.95
CA ARG A 9 -1.56 3.76 -12.36
C ARG A 9 -1.36 2.43 -11.63
N ASN A 10 -1.10 1.39 -12.41
CA ASN A 10 -0.64 0.10 -11.92
C ASN A 10 0.82 0.21 -11.44
N LEU A 11 1.07 -0.02 -10.15
CA LEU A 11 2.39 -0.01 -9.53
C LEU A 11 2.57 -1.29 -8.70
N CYS A 12 3.75 -1.91 -8.76
CA CYS A 12 4.10 -2.93 -7.77
C CYS A 12 4.42 -2.29 -6.42
N TYR A 13 4.41 -3.09 -5.34
CA TYR A 13 4.78 -2.61 -4.00
C TYR A 13 6.16 -1.94 -3.95
N ALA A 14 7.13 -2.45 -4.70
CA ALA A 14 8.47 -1.85 -4.73
C ALA A 14 8.46 -0.44 -5.35
N GLU A 15 7.69 -0.23 -6.42
CA GLU A 15 7.53 1.09 -7.05
C GLU A 15 6.76 2.03 -6.13
N LEU A 16 5.64 1.58 -5.55
CA LEU A 16 4.88 2.38 -4.60
C LEU A 16 5.73 2.83 -3.42
N LEU A 17 6.51 1.92 -2.83
CA LEU A 17 7.40 2.26 -1.71
C LEU A 17 8.53 3.21 -2.12
N ALA A 18 9.02 3.11 -3.36
CA ALA A 18 10.02 4.05 -3.87
C ALA A 18 9.43 5.45 -4.01
N VAL A 19 8.21 5.57 -4.57
CA VAL A 19 7.48 6.84 -4.70
C VAL A 19 7.20 7.45 -3.32
N ILE A 20 6.78 6.65 -2.34
CA ILE A 20 6.59 7.11 -0.96
C ILE A 20 7.89 7.62 -0.35
N ALA A 21 8.98 6.87 -0.52
CA ALA A 21 10.29 7.24 0.02
C ALA A 21 10.81 8.56 -0.57
N GLU A 22 10.60 8.77 -1.87
CA GLU A 22 10.91 10.03 -2.56
C GLU A 22 10.12 11.20 -1.98
N VAL A 23 8.79 11.06 -1.82
CA VAL A 23 7.93 12.11 -1.22
C VAL A 23 8.35 12.41 0.23
N LEU A 24 8.78 11.39 0.97
CA LEU A 24 9.24 11.51 2.36
C LEU A 24 10.68 12.00 2.50
N GLY A 25 11.47 12.09 1.43
CA GLY A 25 12.90 12.41 1.51
C GLY A 25 13.77 11.33 2.16
N VAL A 26 13.26 10.10 2.30
CA VAL A 26 13.97 8.98 2.97
C VAL A 26 14.55 8.00 1.96
N PRO A 27 15.62 7.26 2.29
CA PRO A 27 16.16 6.25 1.38
C PRO A 27 15.12 5.15 1.12
N PRO A 28 14.89 4.78 -0.15
CA PRO A 28 13.92 3.74 -0.49
C PRO A 28 14.36 2.37 0.03
N PRO A 29 13.42 1.45 0.30
CA PRO A 29 13.75 0.10 0.72
C PRO A 29 14.53 -0.62 -0.38
N ARG A 30 15.83 -0.87 -0.12
CA ARG A 30 16.75 -1.45 -1.11
C ARG A 30 16.59 -2.96 -1.30
N ARG A 31 15.96 -3.65 -0.36
CA ARG A 31 15.84 -5.11 -0.37
C ARG A 31 14.40 -5.54 -0.60
N ARG A 32 14.20 -6.32 -1.66
CA ARG A 32 12.93 -7.03 -1.87
C ARG A 32 12.88 -8.22 -0.93
N LEU A 33 11.81 -8.34 -0.15
CA LEU A 33 11.60 -9.51 0.68
C LEU A 33 11.18 -10.69 -0.20
N PRO A 34 11.80 -11.87 -0.08
CA PRO A 34 11.35 -13.07 -0.79
C PRO A 34 9.92 -13.43 -0.39
N ARG A 35 9.11 -13.88 -1.35
CA ARG A 35 7.71 -14.31 -1.11
C ARG A 35 7.58 -15.27 0.08
N ALA A 36 8.50 -16.23 0.20
CA ALA A 36 8.51 -17.18 1.30
C ALA A 36 8.58 -16.50 2.69
N VAL A 37 9.41 -15.47 2.83
CA VAL A 37 9.56 -14.74 4.10
C VAL A 37 8.26 -14.02 4.46
N VAL A 38 7.63 -13.35 3.50
CA VAL A 38 6.36 -12.63 3.71
C VAL A 38 5.23 -13.59 4.08
N LEU A 39 5.14 -14.74 3.39
CA LEU A 39 4.13 -15.76 3.68
C LEU A 39 4.34 -16.41 5.06
N LEU A 40 5.58 -16.72 5.45
CA LEU A 40 5.90 -17.24 6.78
C LEU A 40 5.54 -16.25 7.88
N ALA A 41 5.83 -14.97 7.69
CA ALA A 41 5.43 -13.91 8.62
C ALA A 41 3.90 -13.82 8.77
N GLY A 42 3.17 -13.91 7.65
CA GLY A 42 1.70 -13.94 7.66
C GLY A 42 1.14 -15.19 8.35
N LEU A 43 1.74 -16.37 8.16
CA LEU A 43 1.37 -17.59 8.88
C LEU A 43 1.54 -17.43 10.40
N GLY A 44 2.71 -16.93 10.83
CA GLY A 44 2.99 -16.66 12.24
C GLY A 44 2.01 -15.65 12.85
N GLY A 45 1.74 -14.55 12.14
CA GLY A 45 0.76 -13.54 12.57
C GLY A 45 -0.66 -14.10 12.68
N SER A 46 -1.11 -14.88 11.70
CA SER A 46 -2.42 -15.56 11.77
C SER A 46 -2.51 -16.59 12.89
N ALA A 47 -1.46 -17.36 13.15
CA ALA A 47 -1.41 -18.32 14.25
C ALA A 47 -1.47 -17.60 15.61
N PHE A 48 -0.67 -16.54 15.78
CA PHE A 48 -0.67 -15.73 16.99
C PHE A 48 -2.01 -15.03 17.22
N GLY A 49 -2.61 -14.48 16.17
CA GLY A 49 -3.92 -13.83 16.25
C GLY A 49 -5.03 -14.80 16.64
N ARG A 50 -5.00 -16.03 16.12
CA ARG A 50 -5.93 -17.10 16.54
C ARG A 50 -5.74 -17.49 18.00
N LEU A 51 -4.51 -17.53 18.48
CA LEU A 51 -4.22 -17.90 19.87
C LEU A 51 -4.57 -16.78 20.86
N THR A 52 -4.36 -15.52 20.50
CA THR A 52 -4.51 -14.37 21.39
C THR A 52 -5.83 -13.63 21.23
N GLY A 53 -6.64 -13.96 20.22
CA GLY A 53 -7.84 -13.23 19.85
C GLY A 53 -7.59 -11.81 19.31
N ARG A 54 -6.32 -11.43 19.11
CA ARG A 54 -5.93 -10.09 18.63
C ARG A 54 -5.81 -10.08 17.11
N THR A 55 -6.18 -8.96 16.49
CA THR A 55 -5.99 -8.77 15.06
C THR A 55 -4.51 -8.62 14.74
N PRO A 56 -3.91 -9.53 13.94
CA PRO A 56 -2.50 -9.44 13.60
C PRO A 56 -2.25 -8.31 12.60
N ALA A 57 -1.11 -7.62 12.75
CA ALA A 57 -0.69 -6.58 11.80
C ALA A 57 -0.44 -7.14 10.39
N LEU A 58 -0.01 -8.40 10.28
CA LEU A 58 0.13 -9.13 9.02
C LEU A 58 -0.50 -10.52 9.17
N SER A 59 -1.60 -10.75 8.47
CA SER A 59 -2.24 -12.07 8.39
C SER A 59 -1.76 -12.85 7.16
N TYR A 60 -1.95 -14.17 7.14
CA TYR A 60 -1.62 -14.99 5.98
C TYR A 60 -2.37 -14.57 4.70
N PRO A 61 -3.69 -14.26 4.73
CA PRO A 61 -4.39 -13.71 3.57
C PRO A 61 -3.78 -12.38 3.09
N MET A 62 -3.47 -11.45 4.00
CA MET A 62 -2.81 -10.19 3.64
C MET A 62 -1.44 -10.45 3.01
N ALA A 63 -0.64 -11.34 3.58
CA ALA A 63 0.67 -11.71 3.04
C ALA A 63 0.56 -12.28 1.62
N ARG A 64 -0.46 -13.12 1.35
CA ARG A 64 -0.73 -13.64 0.00
C ARG A 64 -1.08 -12.53 -0.98
N ILE A 65 -2.03 -11.66 -0.61
CA ILE A 65 -2.47 -10.54 -1.45
C ILE A 65 -1.27 -9.63 -1.79
N SER A 66 -0.43 -9.33 -0.80
CA SER A 66 0.76 -8.50 -0.99
C SER A 66 1.82 -9.13 -1.91
N CYS A 67 1.81 -10.45 -2.07
CA CYS A 67 2.75 -11.15 -2.95
C CYS A 67 2.22 -11.35 -4.37
N ASP A 68 0.96 -11.03 -4.63
CA ASP A 68 0.30 -11.24 -5.92
C ASP A 68 0.22 -9.90 -6.71
N GLY A 69 0.43 -9.98 -8.03
CA GLY A 69 0.43 -8.82 -8.92
C GLY A 69 -0.98 -8.46 -9.38
N HIS A 70 -1.68 -7.62 -8.63
CA HIS A 70 -3.05 -7.20 -8.94
C HIS A 70 -3.05 -5.96 -9.84
N TYR A 71 -2.99 -6.17 -11.16
CA TYR A 71 -3.07 -5.10 -12.14
C TYR A 71 -4.39 -5.13 -12.89
N TYR A 72 -5.05 -3.98 -12.97
CA TYR A 72 -6.36 -3.85 -13.61
C TYR A 72 -6.40 -2.63 -14.53
N SER A 73 -7.32 -2.64 -15.50
CA SER A 73 -7.50 -1.54 -16.44
C SER A 73 -8.68 -0.65 -16.01
N PRO A 74 -8.46 0.65 -15.72
CA PRO A 74 -9.54 1.61 -15.48
C PRO A 74 -10.12 2.20 -16.77
N ALA A 75 -9.72 1.73 -17.96
CA ALA A 75 -10.04 2.37 -19.24
C ALA A 75 -11.55 2.60 -19.46
N LYS A 76 -12.39 1.67 -19.00
CA LYS A 76 -13.84 1.81 -19.08
C LYS A 76 -14.35 2.99 -18.23
N ALA A 77 -13.88 3.10 -16.98
CA ALA A 77 -14.28 4.17 -16.07
C ALA A 77 -13.79 5.54 -16.57
N VAL A 78 -12.59 5.61 -17.13
CA VAL A 78 -12.07 6.85 -17.73
C VAL A 78 -12.92 7.28 -18.92
N ARG A 79 -13.23 6.36 -19.85
CA ARG A 79 -13.98 6.68 -21.06
C ARG A 79 -15.44 7.04 -20.80
N GLU A 80 -16.11 6.29 -19.93
CA GLU A 80 -17.57 6.37 -19.78
C GLU A 80 -17.99 7.28 -18.61
N LEU A 81 -17.17 7.39 -17.57
CA LEU A 81 -17.47 8.22 -16.39
C LEU A 81 -16.60 9.47 -16.29
N GLY A 82 -15.64 9.65 -17.21
CA GLY A 82 -14.68 10.76 -17.13
C GLY A 82 -13.80 10.70 -15.88
N LEU A 83 -13.51 9.50 -15.35
CA LEU A 83 -12.73 9.31 -14.13
C LEU A 83 -11.38 10.04 -14.26
N PRO A 84 -11.09 11.07 -13.43
CA PRO A 84 -9.81 11.77 -13.47
C PRO A 84 -8.68 10.79 -13.15
N GLN A 85 -7.52 11.02 -13.76
CA GLN A 85 -6.32 10.23 -13.52
C GLN A 85 -5.27 11.13 -12.88
N THR A 86 -5.27 11.19 -11.54
CA THR A 86 -4.32 12.02 -10.80
C THR A 86 -2.99 11.28 -10.58
N PRO A 87 -1.86 12.02 -10.51
CA PRO A 87 -0.57 11.42 -10.20
C PRO A 87 -0.53 10.83 -8.79
N VAL A 88 0.07 9.65 -8.64
CA VAL A 88 0.20 8.96 -7.34
C VAL A 88 0.98 9.77 -6.31
N HIS A 89 1.94 10.60 -6.74
CA HIS A 89 2.67 11.50 -5.84
C HIS A 89 1.75 12.43 -5.06
N GLN A 90 0.77 13.03 -5.74
CA GLN A 90 -0.16 13.96 -5.11
C GLN A 90 -0.99 13.24 -4.03
N ALA A 91 -1.49 12.04 -4.34
CA ALA A 91 -2.24 11.24 -3.38
C ALA A 91 -1.42 10.88 -2.12
N ILE A 92 -0.11 10.62 -2.28
CA ILE A 92 0.79 10.34 -1.16
C ILE A 92 1.02 11.60 -0.33
N GLU A 93 1.24 12.75 -0.98
CA GLU A 93 1.43 14.03 -0.31
C GLU A 93 0.19 14.42 0.52
N ASP A 94 -1.01 14.33 -0.08
CA ASP A 94 -2.28 14.58 0.60
C ASP A 94 -2.46 13.66 1.81
N ALA A 95 -2.13 12.37 1.66
CA ALA A 95 -2.19 11.41 2.76
C ALA A 95 -1.22 11.76 3.89
N LEU A 96 0.00 12.19 3.56
CA LEU A 96 0.99 12.61 4.55
C LEU A 96 0.57 13.87 5.30
N GLN A 97 0.02 14.86 4.59
CA GLN A 97 -0.53 16.05 5.20
C GLN A 97 -1.67 15.70 6.16
N TRP A 98 -2.54 14.76 5.76
CA TRP A 98 -3.61 14.26 6.63
C TRP A 98 -3.07 13.55 7.88
N PHE A 99 -2.06 12.67 7.73
CA PHE A 99 -1.44 11.99 8.88
C PHE A 99 -0.78 12.96 9.85
N ARG A 100 -0.14 14.03 9.34
CA ARG A 100 0.43 15.13 10.14
C ARG A 100 -0.67 15.86 10.90
N ALA A 101 -1.72 16.30 10.22
CA ALA A 101 -2.81 17.06 10.81
C ALA A 101 -3.54 16.29 11.93
N ASN A 102 -3.58 14.96 11.84
CA ASN A 102 -4.25 14.11 12.82
C ASN A 102 -3.28 13.55 13.90
N GLY A 103 -2.01 13.96 13.91
CA GLY A 103 -1.04 13.56 14.94
C GLY A 103 -0.64 12.09 14.90
N TYR A 104 -0.79 11.42 13.75
CA TYR A 104 -0.39 10.01 13.58
C TYR A 104 1.11 9.83 13.31
N LEU A 105 1.84 10.90 13.00
CA LEU A 105 3.29 10.85 12.83
C LEU A 105 4.00 11.01 14.18
N SER A 106 4.92 10.09 14.47
CA SER A 106 5.76 10.20 15.66
C SER A 106 6.81 11.32 15.50
N PRO A 107 7.27 11.98 16.59
CA PRO A 107 8.27 13.06 16.54
C PRO A 107 9.62 12.68 15.91
N ARG A 108 9.88 11.38 15.71
CA ARG A 108 11.07 10.89 15.02
C ARG A 108 10.97 10.97 13.50
N ALA A 109 9.75 10.94 12.95
CA ALA A 109 9.48 11.01 11.51
C ALA A 109 9.60 12.44 10.94
N GLU A 110 9.66 13.47 11.79
CA GLU A 110 9.71 14.89 11.39
C GLU A 110 11.14 15.43 11.19
N ARG A 111 12.17 14.63 11.50
CA ARG A 111 13.59 15.05 11.42
C ARG A 111 14.34 14.47 10.22
N GLY A 112 13.61 13.90 9.26
CA GLY A 112 14.15 13.34 8.02
C GLY A 112 14.11 14.33 6.89
#